data_AF-A0A8G1IYF9-F1
#
_entry.id   AF-A0A8G1IYF9-F1
#
_cell.length_a   1.000
_cell.length_b   1.000
_cell.length_c   1.000
_cell.angle_alpha   90.00
_cell.angle_beta   90.00
_cell.angle_gamma   90.00
#
_symmetry.space_group_name_H-M   'P 1'
#
loop_
_entity.id
_entity.type
_entity.pdbx_description
1 polymer ?
#
loop_
_entity_poly.entity_id
_entity_poly.type
_entity_poly.pdbx_seq_one_letter_code
_entity_poly.pdbx_strand_id
1 'polypeptide(L)'
;MNPVFATILRVWMLLLLALLVVQFALAGFGVGYGGALQAGFEMHFRNGNALLYLYAAAVLLALAARTGAKTVWLTALGAFLVLLQHGMAIVNVPGTVWGQSLFLVHALNGLALIYLAFRTGVLVRNEIRKRPRPRRDRERARLRPHGRPGETRLHR
;
A
#
# COMPACT_ATOMS: atom_id res chain seq x y z
N MET A 1 11.28 -12.78 4.68
CA MET A 1 9.87 -12.40 4.46
C MET A 1 8.93 -13.59 4.67
N ASN A 2 7.84 -13.47 5.43
CA ASN A 2 6.80 -14.50 5.59
C ASN A 2 5.79 -14.42 4.41
N PRO A 3 5.55 -15.52 3.66
CA PRO A 3 4.73 -15.48 2.45
C PRO A 3 3.24 -15.22 2.70
N VAL A 4 2.70 -15.70 3.83
CA VAL A 4 1.28 -15.53 4.18
C VAL A 4 1.02 -14.07 4.47
N PHE A 5 1.76 -13.47 5.42
CA PHE A 5 1.63 -12.05 5.75
C PHE A 5 1.95 -11.14 4.57
N ALA A 6 2.93 -11.48 3.72
CA ALA A 6 3.21 -10.68 2.51
C ALA A 6 2.03 -10.71 1.52
N THR A 7 1.36 -11.85 1.36
CA THR A 7 0.17 -11.98 0.50
C THR A 7 -1.01 -11.19 1.08
N ILE A 8 -1.24 -11.30 2.39
CA ILE A 8 -2.26 -10.51 3.10
C ILE A 8 -1.96 -9.02 2.91
N LEU A 9 -0.73 -8.57 3.20
CA LEU A 9 -0.31 -7.19 3.00
C LEU A 9 -0.53 -6.71 1.57
N ARG A 10 -0.27 -7.54 0.55
CA ARG A 10 -0.53 -7.17 -0.85
C ARG A 10 -2.01 -6.89 -1.09
N VAL A 11 -2.90 -7.76 -0.63
CA VAL A 11 -4.35 -7.55 -0.73
C VAL A 11 -4.76 -6.31 0.06
N TRP A 12 -4.18 -6.13 1.24
CA TRP A 12 -4.39 -4.96 2.10
C TRP A 12 -4.00 -3.65 1.42
N MET A 13 -2.86 -3.61 0.72
CA MET A 13 -2.43 -2.43 -0.03
C MET A 13 -3.36 -2.11 -1.21
N LEU A 14 -3.96 -3.12 -1.84
CA LEU A 14 -4.98 -2.90 -2.88
C LEU A 14 -6.27 -2.33 -2.29
N LEU A 15 -6.70 -2.85 -1.13
CA LEU A 15 -7.84 -2.31 -0.39
C LEU A 15 -7.60 -0.85 0.00
N LEU A 16 -6.45 -0.53 0.60
CA LEU A 16 -6.09 0.84 0.96
C LEU A 16 -6.10 1.76 -0.27
N LEU A 17 -5.52 1.32 -1.39
CA LEU A 17 -5.54 2.11 -2.62
C LEU A 17 -6.96 2.39 -3.10
N ALA A 18 -7.83 1.38 -3.12
CA ALA A 18 -9.22 1.54 -3.52
C ALA A 18 -9.95 2.53 -2.59
N LEU A 19 -9.80 2.37 -1.28
CA LEU A 19 -10.42 3.25 -0.29
C LEU A 19 -9.89 4.68 -0.36
N LEU A 20 -8.62 4.91 -0.70
CA LEU A 20 -8.06 6.24 -0.91
C LEU A 20 -8.60 6.91 -2.18
N VAL A 21 -8.79 6.15 -3.27
CA VAL A 21 -9.45 6.66 -4.48
C VAL A 21 -10.90 7.05 -4.18
N VAL A 22 -11.62 6.19 -3.46
CA VAL A 22 -12.98 6.49 -2.97
C VAL A 22 -12.97 7.71 -2.06
N GLN A 23 -12.01 7.83 -1.13
CA GLN A 23 -11.87 8.98 -0.23
C GLN A 23 -11.76 10.29 -1.00
N PHE A 24 -10.94 10.30 -2.06
CA PHE A 24 -10.74 11.47 -2.90
C PHE A 24 -12.01 11.82 -3.69
N ALA A 25 -12.71 10.82 -4.22
CA ALA A 25 -14.00 11.02 -4.88
C ALA A 25 -15.08 11.58 -3.92
N LEU A 26 -15.15 11.05 -2.69
CA LEU A 26 -16.05 11.55 -1.64
C LEU A 26 -15.73 12.99 -1.26
N ALA A 27 -14.46 13.40 -1.27
CA ALA A 27 -14.07 14.79 -1.05
C ALA A 27 -14.63 15.71 -2.15
N GLY A 28 -14.46 15.31 -3.41
CA GLY A 28 -15.01 16.05 -4.56
C GLY A 28 -16.53 16.14 -4.51
N PHE A 29 -17.21 15.04 -4.15
CA PHE A 29 -18.66 15.05 -3.94
C PHE A 29 -19.08 16.02 -2.83
N GLY A 30 -18.39 16.02 -1.68
CA GLY A 30 -18.68 16.94 -0.58
C GLY A 30 -18.56 18.42 -0.96
N VAL A 31 -17.56 18.76 -1.78
CA VAL A 31 -17.41 20.12 -2.34
C VAL A 31 -18.60 20.46 -3.24
N GLY A 32 -18.95 19.58 -4.17
CA GLY A 32 -19.99 19.83 -5.18
C GLY A 32 -21.43 19.83 -4.64
N TYR A 33 -21.74 19.02 -3.64
CA TYR A 33 -23.10 18.85 -3.11
C TYR A 33 -23.44 19.82 -1.97
N GLY A 34 -22.44 20.24 -1.16
CA GLY A 34 -22.71 20.89 0.12
C GLY A 34 -21.96 22.18 0.40
N GLY A 35 -21.07 22.65 -0.47
CA GLY A 35 -20.36 23.93 -0.27
C GLY A 35 -19.63 24.06 1.09
N ALA A 36 -19.14 22.94 1.64
CA ALA A 36 -18.54 22.77 2.97
C ALA A 36 -19.48 22.46 4.16
N LEU A 37 -20.76 22.16 3.94
CA LEU A 37 -21.63 21.63 5.00
C LEU A 37 -21.19 20.21 5.42
N GLN A 38 -21.16 19.98 6.74
CA GLN A 38 -20.66 18.74 7.36
C GLN A 38 -21.35 17.47 6.82
N ALA A 39 -22.64 17.55 6.48
CA ALA A 39 -23.41 16.43 5.94
C ALA A 39 -22.88 15.93 4.58
N GLY A 40 -22.39 16.83 3.72
CA GLY A 40 -21.81 16.45 2.42
C GLY A 40 -20.48 15.70 2.54
N PHE A 41 -19.79 15.83 3.68
CA PHE A 41 -18.50 15.20 3.95
C PHE A 41 -18.58 14.04 4.94
N GLU A 42 -19.77 13.68 5.44
CA GLU A 42 -19.90 12.67 6.49
C GLU A 42 -19.27 11.33 6.09
N MET A 43 -19.54 10.85 4.88
CA MET A 43 -18.94 9.62 4.36
C MET A 43 -17.43 9.75 4.15
N HIS A 44 -16.95 10.93 3.76
CA HIS A 44 -15.51 11.21 3.65
C HIS A 44 -14.85 11.12 5.04
N PHE A 45 -15.46 11.66 6.09
CA PHE A 45 -14.91 11.56 7.45
C PHE A 45 -14.92 10.12 7.98
N ARG A 46 -16.03 9.39 7.77
CA ARG A 46 -16.13 7.97 8.18
C ARG A 46 -15.08 7.09 7.50
N ASN A 47 -14.91 7.23 6.18
CA ASN A 47 -13.90 6.49 5.44
C ASN A 47 -12.47 6.94 5.80
N GLY A 48 -12.25 8.22 6.11
CA GLY A 48 -10.98 8.74 6.64
C GLY A 48 -10.58 8.10 7.98
N ASN A 49 -11.53 7.98 8.91
CA ASN A 49 -11.32 7.28 10.19
C ASN A 49 -10.97 5.80 9.96
N ALA A 50 -11.69 5.12 9.07
CA ALA A 50 -11.38 3.73 8.72
C ALA A 50 -9.97 3.60 8.13
N LEU A 51 -9.57 4.48 7.21
CA LEU A 51 -8.24 4.52 6.61
C LEU A 51 -7.13 4.65 7.66
N LEU A 52 -7.34 5.44 8.72
CA LEU A 52 -6.36 5.59 9.81
C LEU A 52 -6.06 4.23 10.48
N TYR A 53 -7.10 3.50 10.89
CA TYR A 53 -6.95 2.19 11.52
C TYR A 53 -6.40 1.13 10.55
N LEU A 54 -6.85 1.16 9.30
CA LEU A 54 -6.38 0.22 8.27
C LEU A 54 -4.90 0.44 7.92
N TYR A 55 -4.41 1.68 7.93
CA TYR A 55 -2.99 1.98 7.76
C TYR A 55 -2.16 1.53 8.97
N ALA A 56 -2.65 1.73 10.20
CA ALA A 56 -2.00 1.21 11.39
C ALA A 56 -1.85 -0.33 11.31
N ALA A 57 -2.92 -1.02 10.92
CA ALA A 57 -2.87 -2.47 10.67
C ALA A 57 -1.88 -2.85 9.55
N ALA A 58 -1.80 -2.05 8.48
CA ALA A 58 -0.85 -2.28 7.40
C ALA A 58 0.62 -2.20 7.86
N VAL A 59 0.94 -1.30 8.80
CA VAL A 59 2.28 -1.22 9.41
C VAL A 59 2.61 -2.52 10.14
N LEU A 60 1.67 -3.02 10.96
CA LEU A 60 1.84 -4.29 11.67
C LEU A 60 2.01 -5.47 10.70
N LEU A 61 1.22 -5.50 9.62
CA LEU A 61 1.35 -6.50 8.55
C LEU A 61 2.70 -6.40 7.84
N ALA A 62 3.20 -5.21 7.56
CA ALA A 62 4.51 -5.00 6.93
C ALA A 62 5.66 -5.52 7.81
N LEU A 63 5.59 -5.26 9.12
CA LEU A 63 6.51 -5.78 10.13
C LEU A 63 6.43 -7.31 10.22
N ALA A 64 5.22 -7.87 10.38
CA ALA A 64 4.99 -9.32 10.47
C ALA A 64 5.43 -10.06 9.20
N ALA A 65 5.22 -9.46 8.03
CA ALA A 65 5.67 -9.99 6.76
C ALA A 65 7.20 -9.95 6.62
N ARG A 66 7.93 -9.13 7.39
CA ARG A 66 9.39 -8.93 7.26
C ARG A 66 9.77 -8.61 5.81
N THR A 67 9.10 -7.59 5.24
CA THR A 67 9.24 -7.14 3.84
C THR A 67 10.46 -6.25 3.58
N GLY A 68 11.24 -5.96 4.63
CA GLY A 68 12.39 -5.04 4.58
C GLY A 68 12.03 -3.63 5.04
N ALA A 69 13.04 -2.88 5.49
CA ALA A 69 12.87 -1.57 6.12
C ALA A 69 12.15 -0.57 5.20
N LYS A 70 12.47 -0.56 3.90
CA LYS A 70 11.85 0.36 2.92
C LYS A 70 10.34 0.25 2.89
N THR A 71 9.80 -0.97 2.81
CA THR A 71 8.35 -1.19 2.77
C THR A 71 7.69 -0.76 4.07
N VAL A 72 8.29 -1.09 5.22
CA VAL A 72 7.79 -0.70 6.55
C VAL A 72 7.74 0.83 6.68
N TRP A 73 8.81 1.53 6.32
CA TRP A 73 8.88 2.99 6.38
C TRP A 73 7.89 3.67 5.44
N LEU A 74 7.69 3.17 4.22
CA LEU A 74 6.69 3.73 3.31
C LEU A 74 5.26 3.50 3.80
N THR A 75 4.96 2.35 4.40
CA THR A 75 3.65 2.10 5.02
C THR A 75 3.44 2.99 6.24
N ALA A 76 4.46 3.17 7.08
CA ALA A 76 4.41 4.05 8.24
C ALA A 76 4.26 5.52 7.84
N LEU A 77 4.96 5.96 6.79
CA LEU A 77 4.77 7.28 6.20
C LEU A 77 3.32 7.46 5.74
N GLY A 78 2.72 6.46 5.10
CA GLY A 78 1.30 6.50 4.75
C GLY A 78 0.39 6.69 5.96
N ALA A 79 0.63 5.93 7.05
CA ALA A 79 -0.12 6.11 8.30
C ALA A 79 0.02 7.52 8.88
N PHE A 80 1.24 8.06 8.89
CA PHE A 80 1.53 9.42 9.32
C PHE A 80 0.80 10.47 8.46
N LEU A 81 0.81 10.33 7.14
CA LEU A 81 0.12 11.26 6.24
C LEU A 81 -1.41 11.20 6.39
N VAL A 82 -1.98 10.03 6.74
CA VAL A 82 -3.41 9.94 7.11
C VAL A 82 -3.68 10.64 8.43
N LEU A 83 -2.82 10.46 9.44
CA LEU A 83 -2.93 11.16 10.72
C LEU A 83 -2.83 12.68 10.54
N LEU A 84 -1.91 13.14 9.69
CA LEU A 84 -1.77 14.55 9.35
C LEU A 84 -3.05 15.13 8.73
N GLN A 85 -3.81 14.34 7.95
CA GLN A 85 -5.12 14.78 7.42
C GLN A 85 -6.13 15.07 8.52
N HIS A 86 -6.16 14.23 9.56
CA HIS A 86 -7.02 14.43 10.72
C HIS A 86 -6.58 15.65 11.52
N GLY A 87 -5.27 15.85 11.68
CA GLY A 87 -4.71 17.06 12.28
C GLY A 87 -5.13 18.33 11.54
N MET A 88 -5.04 18.33 10.20
CA MET A 88 -5.48 19.46 9.37
C MET A 88 -6.97 19.77 9.56
N ALA A 89 -7.82 18.74 9.71
CA ALA A 89 -9.25 18.94 9.96
C ALA A 89 -9.53 19.63 11.31
N ILE A 90 -8.73 19.35 12.34
CA ILE A 90 -8.87 19.96 13.68
C ILE A 90 -8.53 21.45 13.66
N VAL A 91 -7.49 21.83 12.91
CA VAL A 91 -6.98 23.22 12.87
C VAL A 91 -7.57 24.06 11.73
N ASN A 92 -8.49 23.50 10.96
CA ASN A 92 -9.10 24.17 9.82
C ASN A 92 -10.11 25.24 10.29
N VAL A 93 -10.02 26.43 9.69
CA VAL A 93 -10.95 27.55 9.94
C VAL A 93 -11.71 27.86 8.65
N PRO A 94 -12.95 27.34 8.47
CA PRO A 94 -13.73 27.52 7.25
C PRO A 94 -13.93 29.00 6.88
N GLY A 95 -13.95 29.30 5.58
CA GLY A 95 -14.17 30.66 5.07
C GLY A 95 -12.96 31.60 5.11
N THR A 96 -11.83 31.16 5.64
CA THR A 96 -10.60 31.97 5.71
C THR A 96 -9.58 31.56 4.64
N VAL A 97 -8.65 32.46 4.31
CA VAL A 97 -7.49 32.15 3.43
C VAL A 97 -6.68 30.98 3.99
N TRP A 98 -6.50 30.93 5.31
CA TRP A 98 -5.84 29.82 5.99
C TRP A 98 -6.57 28.50 5.75
N GLY A 99 -7.89 28.46 5.95
CA GLY A 99 -8.69 27.26 5.71
C GLY A 99 -8.68 26.80 4.26
N GLN A 100 -8.75 27.74 3.30
CA GLN A 100 -8.61 27.42 1.87
C GLN A 100 -7.23 26.86 1.53
N SER A 101 -6.17 27.41 2.12
CA SER A 101 -4.80 26.94 1.93
C SER A 101 -4.62 25.53 2.53
N LEU A 102 -5.12 25.29 3.73
CA LEU A 102 -5.14 23.97 4.36
C LEU A 102 -5.94 22.96 3.54
N PHE A 103 -7.07 23.37 2.96
CA PHE A 103 -7.87 22.52 2.09
C PHE A 103 -7.08 22.08 0.84
N LEU A 104 -6.33 22.99 0.22
CA LEU A 104 -5.44 22.65 -0.89
C LEU A 104 -4.33 21.67 -0.46
N VAL A 105 -3.68 21.92 0.67
CA VAL A 105 -2.65 21.02 1.22
C VAL A 105 -3.22 19.64 1.54
N HIS A 106 -4.43 19.57 2.09
CA HIS A 106 -5.17 18.33 2.33
C HIS A 106 -5.42 17.56 1.02
N ALA A 107 -5.89 18.24 -0.03
CA ALA A 107 -6.11 17.60 -1.34
C ALA A 107 -4.80 17.05 -1.94
N LEU A 108 -3.71 17.83 -1.89
CA LEU A 108 -2.39 17.39 -2.37
C LEU A 108 -1.85 16.20 -1.57
N ASN A 109 -2.03 16.21 -0.24
CA ASN A 109 -1.66 15.09 0.61
C ASN A 109 -2.46 13.82 0.30
N GLY A 110 -3.76 13.95 -0.03
CA GLY A 110 -4.58 12.86 -0.53
C GLY A 110 -4.03 12.23 -1.81
N LEU A 111 -3.59 13.03 -2.78
CA LEU A 111 -2.94 12.55 -4.00
C LEU A 111 -1.60 11.84 -3.69
N ALA A 112 -0.80 12.41 -2.79
CA ALA A 112 0.45 11.81 -2.36
C ALA A 112 0.23 10.43 -1.69
N LEU A 113 -0.82 10.29 -0.88
CA LEU A 113 -1.23 9.03 -0.26
C LEU A 113 -1.62 7.97 -1.32
N ILE A 114 -2.41 8.34 -2.33
CA ILE A 114 -2.78 7.43 -3.43
C ILE A 114 -1.51 6.92 -4.14
N TYR A 115 -0.62 7.83 -4.50
CA TYR A 115 0.65 7.48 -5.14
C TYR A 115 1.50 6.56 -4.25
N LEU A 116 1.65 6.91 -2.98
CA LEU A 116 2.43 6.15 -2.00
C LEU A 116 1.87 4.73 -1.80
N ALA A 117 0.54 4.60 -1.68
CA ALA A 117 -0.14 3.31 -1.55
C ALA A 117 0.11 2.43 -2.79
N PHE A 118 -0.05 3.00 -3.99
CA PHE A 118 0.24 2.31 -5.25
C PHE A 118 1.70 1.83 -5.32
N ARG A 119 2.66 2.72 -5.08
CA ARG A 119 4.10 2.39 -5.14
C ARG A 119 4.49 1.34 -4.12
N THR A 120 3.97 1.43 -2.90
CA THR A 120 4.22 0.45 -1.84
C THR A 120 3.62 -0.91 -2.21
N GLY A 121 2.40 -0.95 -2.76
CA GLY A 121 1.79 -2.18 -3.26
C GLY A 121 2.60 -2.84 -4.40
N VAL A 122 3.16 -2.06 -5.32
CA VAL A 122 4.06 -2.56 -6.37
C VAL A 122 5.34 -3.16 -5.77
N LEU A 123 5.93 -2.52 -4.76
CA LEU A 123 7.12 -3.03 -4.07
C LEU A 123 6.83 -4.39 -3.41
N VAL A 124 5.74 -4.49 -2.63
CA VAL A 124 5.32 -5.76 -1.99
C VAL A 124 5.10 -6.85 -3.05
N ARG A 125 4.42 -6.54 -4.15
CA ARG A 125 4.20 -7.48 -5.27
C ARG A 125 5.52 -7.98 -5.85
N ASN A 126 6.47 -7.09 -6.08
CA ASN A 126 7.75 -7.43 -6.68
C ASN A 126 8.59 -8.31 -5.74
N GLU A 127 8.58 -8.02 -4.44
CA GLU A 127 9.26 -8.87 -3.43
C GLU A 127 8.66 -10.27 -3.33
N ILE A 128 7.34 -10.42 -3.50
CA ILE A 128 6.71 -11.75 -3.56
C ILE A 128 7.17 -12.53 -4.81
N ARG A 129 7.30 -11.85 -5.96
CA ARG A 129 7.67 -12.48 -7.24
C ARG A 129 9.13 -12.92 -7.31
N LYS A 130 10.05 -12.26 -6.60
CA LYS A 130 11.49 -12.61 -6.58
C LYS A 130 11.79 -13.97 -5.93
N ARG A 131 10.81 -14.65 -5.33
CA ARG A 131 11.03 -15.94 -4.68
C ARG A 131 11.20 -17.07 -5.71
N PRO A 132 12.27 -17.87 -5.63
CA PRO A 132 12.38 -19.12 -6.39
C PRO A 132 11.22 -20.04 -6.02
N ARG A 133 10.56 -20.68 -6.99
CA ARG A 133 9.55 -21.71 -6.72
C ARG A 133 10.28 -23.01 -6.36
N PRO A 134 10.30 -23.45 -5.09
CA PRO A 134 11.14 -24.57 -4.66
C PRO A 134 10.78 -25.91 -5.32
N ARG A 135 9.56 -26.02 -5.84
CA ARG A 135 9.02 -27.28 -6.39
C ARG A 135 9.51 -27.55 -7.82
N ARG A 136 9.63 -26.53 -8.67
CA ARG A 136 10.07 -26.70 -10.07
C ARG A 136 11.57 -26.99 -10.19
N ASP A 137 12.37 -26.44 -9.29
CA ASP A 137 13.83 -26.61 -9.33
C ASP A 137 14.25 -27.98 -8.80
N ARG A 138 13.55 -28.51 -7.79
CA ARG A 138 13.74 -29.89 -7.30
C ARG A 138 13.31 -30.94 -8.34
N GLU A 139 12.25 -30.68 -9.08
CA GLU A 139 11.77 -31.57 -10.15
C GLU A 139 12.72 -31.56 -11.37
N ARG A 140 13.24 -30.37 -11.75
CA ARG A 140 14.29 -30.25 -12.78
C ARG A 140 15.61 -30.88 -12.35
N ALA A 141 15.98 -30.80 -11.06
CA ALA A 141 17.17 -31.46 -10.54
C ALA A 141 17.04 -32.99 -10.55
N ARG A 142 15.83 -33.52 -10.30
CA ARG A 142 15.53 -34.97 -10.41
C ARG A 142 15.47 -35.47 -11.84
N LEU A 143 15.10 -34.62 -12.79
CA LEU A 143 15.01 -34.96 -14.22
C LEU A 143 16.32 -34.73 -14.99
N ARG A 144 17.41 -34.29 -14.35
CA ARG A 144 18.72 -34.35 -14.98
C ARG A 144 19.16 -35.82 -14.97
N PRO A 145 19.25 -36.50 -16.13
CA PRO A 145 19.82 -37.83 -16.15
C PRO A 145 21.23 -37.73 -15.61
N HIS A 146 21.56 -38.53 -14.60
CA HIS A 146 22.94 -38.74 -14.22
C HIS A 146 23.67 -39.18 -15.48
N GLY A 147 24.55 -38.31 -16.00
CA GLY A 147 25.44 -38.66 -17.09
C GLY A 147 26.12 -39.97 -16.71
N ARG A 148 25.95 -40.98 -17.56
CA ARG A 148 26.57 -42.29 -17.37
C ARG A 148 28.08 -42.07 -17.22
N PRO A 149 28.69 -42.44 -16.08
CA PRO A 149 30.14 -42.45 -15.98
C PRO A 149 30.64 -43.58 -16.88
N GLY A 150 31.32 -43.23 -17.98
CA GLY A 150 31.96 -44.21 -18.86
C GLY A 150 31.63 -44.08 -20.33
N GLU A 151 31.83 -42.91 -20.93
CA GLU A 151 32.22 -42.88 -22.36
C GLU A 151 33.75 -42.80 -22.40
N THR A 152 34.35 -43.97 -22.27
CA THR A 152 35.76 -44.24 -22.56
C THR A 152 35.99 -43.94 -24.03
N ARG A 153 36.51 -42.76 -24.35
CA ARG A 153 37.04 -42.47 -25.69
C ARG A 153 38.33 -43.26 -25.89
N LEU A 154 38.18 -44.47 -26.39
CA LEU A 154 39.21 -45.24 -27.08
C LEU A 154 39.02 -45.01 -28.59
N HIS A 155 39.78 -44.10 -29.18
CA HIS A 155 40.14 -44.10 -30.60
C HIS A 155 41.40 -43.22 -30.70
N ARG A 156 42.57 -43.87 -30.73
CA ARG A 156 43.40 -44.17 -31.92
C ARG A 156 44.27 -42.99 -32.33
#